data_AF-A0A0C1C5U6-F1
#
_entry.id   AF-A0A0C1C5U6-F1
#
_cell.length_a   1.000
_cell.length_b   1.000
_cell.length_c   1.000
_cell.angle_alpha   90.00
_cell.angle_beta   90.00
_cell.angle_gamma   90.00
#
_symmetry.space_group_name_H-M   'P 1'
#
loop_
_entity.id
_entity.type
_entity.pdbx_description
1 polymer ?
#
loop_
_entity_poly.entity_id
_entity_poly.type
_entity_poly.pdbx_seq_one_letter_code
_entity_poly.pdbx_strand_id
1 'polypeptide(L)'
;MIVVGESGVGKSTFIGYLLKAKIIFKSEDGKAMYESEQTDQFPEIGHQNSKTKGIAVFGSYIDTGGLFDTEGPSAEICNSMAVYLASQLYPLNRLVYMFDSAVFNNRARGFFDLIDRLRRILRDATSFEALSSILFVVNDPAYTYQKSKKKLLWILSMKLKH
;
A
#
# COMPACT_ATOMS: atom_id res chain seq x y z
N MET A 1 12.04 -6.37 2.82
CA MET A 1 11.49 -5.05 2.39
C MET A 1 10.17 -4.86 3.09
N ILE A 2 9.95 -3.71 3.71
CA ILE A 2 8.68 -3.39 4.37
C ILE A 2 7.85 -2.45 3.51
N VAL A 3 6.53 -2.68 3.44
CA VAL A 3 5.59 -1.84 2.71
C VAL A 3 4.61 -1.21 3.69
N VAL A 4 4.67 0.11 3.84
CA VAL A 4 3.89 0.91 4.78
C VAL A 4 2.99 1.90 4.05
N GLY A 5 1.91 2.34 4.70
CA GLY A 5 0.96 3.30 4.14
C GLY A 5 -0.42 3.16 4.75
N GLU A 6 -1.31 4.08 4.39
CA GLU A 6 -2.71 4.09 4.83
C GLU A 6 -3.47 2.83 4.42
N SER A 7 -4.59 2.55 5.09
CA SER A 7 -5.49 1.49 4.68
C SER A 7 -6.04 1.73 3.26
N GLY A 8 -6.17 0.66 2.48
CA GLY A 8 -6.77 0.73 1.14
C GLY A 8 -5.87 1.23 0.00
N VAL A 9 -4.64 1.70 0.27
CA VAL A 9 -3.72 2.23 -0.76
C VAL A 9 -3.06 1.15 -1.65
N GLY A 10 -3.42 -0.13 -1.49
CA GLY A 10 -2.98 -1.22 -2.37
C GLY A 10 -1.68 -1.94 -1.98
N LYS A 11 -1.25 -1.85 -0.71
CA LYS A 11 -0.02 -2.50 -0.19
C LYS A 11 0.03 -4.01 -0.47
N SER A 12 -1.01 -4.73 -0.04
CA SER A 12 -1.15 -6.17 -0.21
C SER A 12 -1.16 -6.55 -1.70
N THR A 13 -1.89 -5.82 -2.54
CA THR A 13 -1.90 -6.03 -3.99
C THR A 13 -0.51 -5.84 -4.61
N PHE A 14 0.24 -4.82 -4.17
CA PHE A 14 1.61 -4.57 -4.62
C PHE A 14 2.56 -5.71 -4.23
N ILE A 15 2.49 -6.19 -3.00
CA ILE A 15 3.28 -7.35 -2.55
C ILE A 15 2.92 -8.61 -3.34
N GLY A 16 1.63 -8.88 -3.55
CA GLY A 16 1.18 -9.99 -4.39
C GLY A 16 1.76 -9.92 -5.81
N TYR A 17 1.77 -8.73 -6.41
CA TYR A 17 2.41 -8.51 -7.71
C TYR A 17 3.91 -8.82 -7.69
N LEU A 18 4.64 -8.36 -6.66
CA LEU A 18 6.08 -8.66 -6.49
C LEU A 18 6.38 -10.14 -6.26
N LEU A 19 5.43 -10.87 -5.67
CA LEU A 19 5.46 -12.32 -5.52
C LEU A 19 5.03 -13.07 -6.80
N LYS A 20 4.84 -12.36 -7.91
CA LYS A 20 4.42 -12.89 -9.21
C LYS A 20 3.01 -13.50 -9.19
N ALA A 21 2.16 -13.09 -8.25
CA ALA A 21 0.77 -13.50 -8.27
C ALA A 21 0.08 -12.94 -9.52
N LYS A 22 -0.74 -13.76 -10.17
CA LYS A 22 -1.58 -13.29 -11.29
C LYS A 22 -2.81 -12.59 -10.71
N ILE A 23 -2.86 -11.27 -10.88
CA ILE A 23 -3.93 -10.43 -10.37
C ILE A 23 -4.97 -10.20 -11.47
N ILE A 24 -6.22 -10.51 -11.16
CA ILE A 24 -7.38 -10.27 -12.00
C ILE A 24 -8.30 -9.24 -11.33
N PHE A 25 -9.07 -8.52 -12.13
CA PHE A 25 -10.03 -7.54 -11.64
C PHE A 25 -11.44 -8.06 -11.91
N LYS A 26 -12.29 -8.15 -10.87
CA LYS A 26 -13.70 -8.48 -11.04
C LYS A 26 -14.39 -7.39 -11.85
N SER A 27 -15.13 -7.78 -12.88
CA SER A 27 -15.81 -6.88 -13.80
C SER A 27 -16.91 -6.04 -13.14
N GLU A 28 -17.53 -6.55 -12.07
CA GLU A 28 -18.66 -5.91 -11.39
C GLU A 28 -18.21 -4.78 -10.45
N ASP A 29 -17.18 -5.03 -9.63
CA ASP A 29 -16.76 -4.11 -8.57
C ASP A 29 -15.41 -3.43 -8.85
N GLY A 30 -14.71 -3.85 -9.91
CA GLY A 30 -13.32 -3.44 -10.18
C GLY A 30 -12.32 -3.88 -9.11
N LYS A 31 -12.70 -4.79 -8.20
CA LYS A 31 -11.83 -5.27 -7.12
C LYS A 31 -10.76 -6.21 -7.66
N ALA A 32 -9.51 -5.95 -7.26
CA ALA A 32 -8.39 -6.83 -7.53
C ALA A 32 -8.50 -8.11 -6.68
N MET A 33 -8.16 -9.25 -7.26
CA MET A 33 -8.03 -10.54 -6.58
C MET A 33 -7.00 -11.41 -7.29
N TYR A 34 -6.52 -12.46 -6.63
CA TYR A 34 -5.66 -13.45 -7.28
C TYR A 34 -6.47 -14.37 -8.19
N GLU A 35 -5.88 -14.81 -9.31
CA GLU A 35 -6.51 -15.75 -10.24
C GLU A 35 -6.66 -17.15 -9.62
N SER A 36 -5.74 -17.55 -8.75
CA SER A 36 -5.76 -18.85 -8.05
C SER A 36 -5.97 -18.66 -6.55
N GLU A 37 -6.68 -19.61 -5.92
CA GLU A 37 -6.93 -19.68 -4.46
C GLU A 37 -5.67 -20.01 -3.60
N GLN A 38 -4.48 -19.59 -4.02
CA GLN A 38 -3.25 -19.76 -3.23
C GLN A 38 -3.19 -18.68 -2.14
N THR A 39 -4.07 -18.78 -1.14
CA THR A 39 -4.25 -17.73 -0.12
C THR A 39 -3.07 -17.62 0.83
N ASP A 40 -2.37 -18.72 1.11
CA ASP A 40 -1.34 -18.73 2.17
C ASP A 40 0.01 -18.18 1.68
N GLN A 41 0.20 -18.07 0.38
CA GLN A 41 1.45 -17.57 -0.23
C GLN A 41 1.41 -16.07 -0.51
N PHE A 42 0.23 -15.46 -0.50
CA PHE A 42 0.02 -14.07 -0.89
C PHE A 42 -0.78 -13.31 0.17
N PRO A 43 -0.54 -12.00 0.33
CA PRO A 43 -1.33 -11.20 1.25
C PRO A 43 -2.77 -11.05 0.77
N GLU A 44 -3.71 -11.02 1.70
CA GLU A 44 -5.14 -10.85 1.40
C GLU A 44 -5.40 -9.47 0.75
N ILE A 45 -6.04 -9.45 -0.42
CA ILE A 45 -6.35 -8.22 -1.15
C ILE A 45 -7.71 -7.65 -0.71
N GLY A 46 -7.72 -6.34 -0.43
CA GLY A 46 -8.91 -5.53 -0.23
C GLY A 46 -9.08 -5.05 1.20
N HIS A 47 -9.52 -3.80 1.39
CA HIS A 47 -9.53 -3.14 2.70
C HIS A 47 -10.42 -3.83 3.75
N GLN A 48 -11.62 -4.29 3.38
CA GLN A 48 -12.55 -4.94 4.33
C GLN A 48 -12.21 -6.40 4.63
N ASN A 49 -11.44 -7.04 3.75
CA ASN A 49 -11.03 -8.43 3.89
C ASN A 49 -9.63 -8.51 4.53
N SER A 50 -8.77 -7.52 4.29
CA SER A 50 -7.44 -7.42 4.87
C SER A 50 -7.53 -7.38 6.40
N LYS A 51 -7.29 -8.53 7.02
CA LYS A 51 -7.18 -8.68 8.48
C LYS A 51 -5.86 -8.15 9.04
N THR A 52 -5.08 -7.39 8.27
CA THR A 52 -3.73 -6.98 8.67
C THR A 52 -3.79 -5.97 9.81
N LYS A 53 -3.96 -6.47 11.04
CA LYS A 53 -3.75 -5.77 12.30
C LYS A 53 -2.32 -6.09 12.73
N GLY A 54 -1.39 -5.17 12.49
CA GLY A 54 0.03 -5.38 12.71
C GLY A 54 0.80 -5.66 11.42
N ILE A 55 1.52 -6.79 11.34
CA ILE A 55 2.38 -7.16 10.22
C ILE A 55 2.12 -8.60 9.76
N ALA A 56 2.37 -8.87 8.49
CA ALA A 56 2.41 -10.21 7.92
C ALA A 56 3.61 -10.35 6.98
N VAL A 57 4.29 -11.50 7.00
CA VAL A 57 5.53 -11.73 6.25
C VAL A 57 5.28 -12.71 5.12
N PHE A 58 5.61 -12.30 3.89
CA PHE A 58 5.47 -13.08 2.68
C PHE A 58 6.81 -13.14 1.94
N GLY A 59 7.56 -14.22 2.15
CA GLY A 59 8.91 -14.37 1.65
C GLY A 59 9.84 -13.28 2.21
N SER A 60 10.28 -12.35 1.35
CA SER A 60 11.15 -11.22 1.73
C SER A 60 10.40 -9.90 1.93
N TYR A 61 9.07 -9.93 1.85
CA TYR A 61 8.19 -8.77 1.94
C TYR A 61 7.43 -8.78 3.27
N ILE A 62 7.33 -7.61 3.89
CA ILE A 62 6.53 -7.39 5.10
C ILE A 62 5.37 -6.48 4.71
N ASP A 63 4.16 -7.02 4.76
CA ASP A 63 2.91 -6.28 4.62
C ASP A 63 2.51 -5.72 5.99
N THR A 64 2.02 -4.49 6.04
CA THR A 64 1.64 -3.82 7.28
C THR A 64 0.18 -3.44 7.28
N GLY A 65 -0.39 -3.33 8.47
CA GLY A 65 -1.66 -2.65 8.67
C GLY A 65 -1.61 -1.20 8.20
N GLY A 66 -2.79 -0.57 8.11
CA GLY A 66 -2.91 0.85 7.86
C GLY A 66 -2.17 1.68 8.90
N LEU A 67 -1.34 2.61 8.44
CA LEU A 67 -0.75 3.64 9.27
C LEU A 67 -1.25 5.00 8.81
N PHE A 68 -1.39 5.93 9.73
CA PHE A 68 -1.79 7.31 9.47
C PHE A 68 -3.20 7.44 8.88
N ASP A 69 -4.08 6.47 9.16
CA ASP A 69 -5.45 6.45 8.65
C ASP A 69 -6.51 6.84 9.70
N THR A 70 -7.78 6.66 9.37
CA THR A 70 -8.93 7.05 10.20
C THR A 70 -9.45 5.93 11.10
N GLU A 71 -8.76 4.78 11.23
CA GLU A 71 -9.20 3.67 12.10
C GLU A 71 -9.06 3.99 13.61
N GLY A 72 -8.45 5.14 13.94
CA GLY A 72 -8.44 5.72 15.26
C GLY A 72 -7.16 5.46 16.05
N PRO A 73 -7.00 6.10 17.23
CA PRO A 73 -5.72 6.13 17.95
C PRO A 73 -5.21 4.76 18.39
N SER A 74 -6.11 3.85 18.77
CA SER A 74 -5.71 2.51 19.21
C SER A 74 -5.13 1.66 18.07
N ALA A 75 -5.75 1.73 16.88
CA ALA A 75 -5.23 1.04 15.69
C ALA A 75 -3.87 1.61 15.27
N GLU A 76 -3.75 2.94 15.29
CA GLU A 76 -2.51 3.66 14.97
C GLU A 76 -1.36 3.23 15.89
N ILE A 77 -1.59 3.15 17.21
CA ILE A 77 -0.58 2.71 18.18
C ILE A 77 -0.16 1.26 17.92
N CYS A 78 -1.13 0.36 17.74
CA CYS A 78 -0.87 -1.05 17.51
C CYS A 78 -0.07 -1.28 16.22
N ASN A 79 -0.47 -0.67 15.11
CA ASN A 79 0.20 -0.82 13.82
C ASN A 79 1.59 -0.17 13.85
N SER A 80 1.74 1.00 14.49
CA SER A 80 3.06 1.64 14.66
C SER A 80 4.01 0.76 15.47
N MET A 81 3.54 0.17 16.56
CA MET A 81 4.35 -0.75 17.37
C MET A 81 4.72 -2.01 16.60
N ALA A 82 3.81 -2.55 15.79
CA ALA A 82 4.09 -3.72 14.97
C ALA A 82 5.20 -3.44 13.93
N VAL A 83 5.19 -2.26 13.31
CA VAL A 83 6.26 -1.83 12.38
C VAL A 83 7.57 -1.60 13.11
N TYR A 84 7.53 -0.99 14.30
CA TYR A 84 8.71 -0.87 15.16
C TYR A 84 9.31 -2.24 15.48
N LEU A 85 8.51 -3.19 15.98
CA LEU A 85 8.98 -4.53 16.29
C LEU A 85 9.51 -5.26 15.05
N ALA A 86 8.85 -5.11 13.90
CA ALA A 86 9.35 -5.65 12.63
C ALA A 86 10.74 -5.11 12.28
N SER A 87 10.99 -3.83 12.56
CA SER A 87 12.28 -3.20 12.31
C SER A 87 13.41 -3.72 13.18
N GLN A 88 13.08 -4.30 14.33
CA GLN A 88 14.04 -4.93 15.24
C GLN A 88 14.26 -6.40 14.90
N LEU A 89 13.23 -7.09 14.43
CA LEU A 89 13.26 -8.53 14.17
C LEU A 89 13.76 -8.89 12.76
N TYR A 90 13.58 -8.00 11.79
CA TYR A 90 13.94 -8.24 10.39
C TYR A 90 14.95 -7.20 9.89
N PRO A 91 15.93 -7.60 9.06
CA PRO A 91 16.85 -6.66 8.44
C PRO A 91 16.12 -5.82 7.38
N LEU A 92 15.69 -4.62 7.75
CA LEU A 92 14.85 -3.75 6.92
C LEU A 92 15.63 -2.93 5.89
N ASN A 93 16.31 -3.56 4.94
CA ASN A 93 17.17 -2.82 3.99
C ASN A 93 16.42 -1.84 3.08
N ARG A 94 15.10 -2.00 2.92
CA ARG A 94 14.26 -1.21 1.99
C ARG A 94 12.89 -0.96 2.56
N LEU A 95 12.42 0.29 2.46
CA LEU A 95 11.06 0.71 2.80
C LEU A 95 10.33 1.22 1.56
N VAL A 96 9.12 0.75 1.35
CA VAL A 96 8.19 1.31 0.36
C VAL A 96 7.07 2.00 1.14
N TYR A 97 6.89 3.29 0.89
CA TYR A 97 5.76 4.04 1.41
C TYR A 97 4.74 4.27 0.30
N MET A 98 3.55 3.66 0.45
CA MET A 98 2.45 3.76 -0.50
C MET A 98 1.38 4.72 0.00
N PHE A 99 0.87 5.57 -0.88
CA PHE A 99 -0.14 6.55 -0.55
C PHE A 99 -0.94 7.00 -1.77
N ASP A 100 -2.14 7.52 -1.53
CA ASP A 100 -2.98 8.12 -2.55
C ASP A 100 -2.51 9.54 -2.90
N SER A 101 -2.75 9.98 -4.14
CA SER A 101 -2.40 11.34 -4.56
C SER A 101 -3.12 12.43 -3.75
N ALA A 102 -4.26 12.10 -3.14
CA ALA A 102 -5.03 12.98 -2.27
C ALA A 102 -4.21 13.53 -1.10
N VAL A 103 -3.17 12.82 -0.65
CA VAL A 103 -2.24 13.28 0.39
C VAL A 103 -1.54 14.59 -0.01
N PHE A 104 -1.34 14.83 -1.30
CA PHE A 104 -0.73 16.08 -1.80
C PHE A 104 -1.71 17.25 -1.91
N ASN A 105 -3.03 17.03 -1.81
CA ASN A 105 -4.03 18.09 -1.96
C ASN A 105 -3.95 19.14 -0.83
N ASN A 106 -3.44 18.77 0.35
CA ASN A 106 -3.30 19.65 1.51
C ASN A 106 -1.92 20.32 1.63
N ARG A 107 -1.18 20.46 0.51
CA ARG A 107 0.21 20.96 0.42
C ARG A 107 1.22 19.97 1.02
N ALA A 108 2.51 20.16 0.71
CA ALA A 108 3.62 19.29 1.10
C ALA A 108 3.77 19.02 2.62
N ARG A 109 3.07 19.76 3.49
CA ARG A 109 3.13 19.59 4.95
C ARG A 109 2.72 18.18 5.39
N GLY A 110 1.65 17.62 4.82
CA GLY A 110 1.22 16.26 5.16
C GLY A 110 2.28 15.20 4.85
N PHE A 111 3.02 15.39 3.76
CA PHE A 111 4.14 14.52 3.40
C PHE A 111 5.33 14.62 4.37
N PHE A 112 5.66 15.83 4.86
CA PHE A 112 6.72 15.98 5.85
C PHE A 112 6.32 15.44 7.24
N ASP A 113 5.07 15.68 7.67
CA ASP A 113 4.56 15.14 8.94
C ASP A 113 4.63 13.59 8.96
N LEU A 114 4.36 12.98 7.81
CA LEU A 114 4.46 11.54 7.58
C LEU A 114 5.92 11.05 7.66
N ILE A 115 6.87 11.74 7.02
CA ILE A 115 8.29 11.42 7.15
C ILE A 115 8.72 11.48 8.62
N ASP A 116 8.31 12.51 9.35
CA ASP A 116 8.65 12.66 10.76
C ASP A 116 8.07 11.52 11.62
N ARG A 117 6.84 11.08 11.33
CA ARG A 117 6.23 9.93 12.00
C ARG A 117 6.96 8.63 11.69
N LEU A 118 7.27 8.36 10.41
CA LEU A 118 8.05 7.18 10.01
C LEU A 118 9.40 7.15 10.71
N ARG A 119 10.08 8.30 10.78
CA ARG A 119 11.35 8.42 11.49
C ARG A 119 11.23 8.08 12.97
N ARG A 120 10.12 8.43 13.63
CA ARG A 120 9.87 8.08 15.04
C ARG A 120 9.61 6.59 15.21
N ILE A 121 8.85 5.98 14.30
CA ILE A 121 8.54 4.54 14.33
C ILE A 121 9.80 3.70 14.08
N LEU A 122 10.72 4.17 13.25
CA LEU A 122 11.93 3.45 12.85
C LEU A 122 13.18 3.91 13.62
N ARG A 123 13.00 4.76 14.65
CA ARG A 123 14.07 5.56 15.27
C ARG A 123 15.18 4.74 15.91
N ASP A 124 14.88 3.55 16.45
CA ASP A 124 15.87 2.68 17.10
C ASP A 124 16.24 1.46 16.24
N ALA A 125 15.76 1.36 14.99
CA ALA A 125 16.36 0.44 14.00
C ALA A 125 17.77 0.87 13.57
N THR A 126 18.31 1.92 14.21
CA THR A 126 19.51 2.65 13.84
C THR A 126 20.78 2.02 14.41
N SER A 127 21.23 0.92 13.81
CA SER A 127 22.47 1.13 13.08
C SER A 127 22.05 1.82 11.77
N PHE A 128 22.61 2.98 11.47
CA PHE A 128 22.25 3.78 10.28
C PHE A 128 22.52 3.05 8.94
N GLU A 129 23.00 1.80 9.00
CA GLU A 129 23.15 0.84 7.92
C GLU A 129 21.85 0.11 7.56
N ALA A 130 20.81 0.17 8.42
CA ALA A 130 19.65 -0.73 8.32
C ALA A 130 18.67 -0.41 7.18
N LEU A 131 18.49 0.85 6.76
CA LEU A 131 17.56 1.26 5.69
C LEU A 131 18.31 1.91 4.52
N SER A 132 18.82 1.10 3.60
CA SER A 132 19.58 1.55 2.43
C SER A 132 18.78 2.32 1.39
N SER A 133 17.45 2.22 1.39
CA SER A 133 16.58 2.91 0.42
C SER A 133 15.14 3.08 0.92
N ILE A 134 14.54 4.21 0.52
CA ILE A 134 13.12 4.50 0.70
C ILE A 134 12.52 4.81 -0.68
N LEU A 135 11.43 4.13 -1.04
CA LEU A 135 10.67 4.37 -2.26
C LEU A 135 9.28 4.91 -1.89
N PHE A 136 8.94 6.08 -2.42
CA PHE A 136 7.61 6.66 -2.31
C PHE A 136 6.79 6.29 -3.55
N VAL A 137 5.66 5.60 -3.36
CA VAL A 137 4.78 5.13 -4.44
C VAL A 137 3.43 5.83 -4.31
N VAL A 138 3.08 6.60 -5.33
CA VAL A 138 1.74 7.20 -5.46
C VAL A 138 0.85 6.20 -6.18
N ASN A 139 -0.11 5.62 -5.47
CA ASN A 139 -1.11 4.73 -6.05
C ASN A 139 -2.47 5.44 -6.04
N ASP A 140 -2.90 5.91 -7.21
CA ASP A 140 -4.13 6.70 -7.37
C ASP A 140 -5.16 5.93 -8.21
N PRO A 141 -6.17 5.31 -7.56
CA PRO A 141 -7.27 4.66 -8.25
C PRO A 141 -8.13 5.64 -9.06
N ALA A 142 -8.29 6.88 -8.57
CA ALA A 142 -9.13 7.90 -9.19
C ALA A 142 -8.55 8.42 -10.52
N TYR A 143 -7.22 8.60 -10.58
CA TYR A 143 -6.51 8.94 -11.83
C TYR A 143 -6.69 7.83 -12.88
N THR A 144 -6.62 6.57 -12.45
CA THR A 144 -6.78 5.40 -13.33
C THR A 144 -8.20 5.30 -13.88
N TYR A 145 -9.22 5.56 -13.05
CA TYR A 145 -10.64 5.58 -13.45
C TYR A 145 -10.98 6.74 -14.41
N GLN A 146 -10.44 7.94 -14.19
CA GLN A 146 -10.67 9.07 -15.11
C GLN A 146 -10.07 8.80 -16.49
N LYS A 147 -8.88 8.17 -16.54
CA LYS A 147 -8.22 7.82 -17.80
C LYS A 147 -8.99 6.73 -18.56
N SER A 148 -9.54 5.74 -17.85
CA SER A 148 -10.38 4.69 -18.46
C SER A 148 -11.70 5.24 -18.99
N LYS A 149 -12.39 6.13 -18.24
CA LYS A 149 -13.59 6.84 -18.72
C LYS A 149 -13.31 7.70 -19.95
N LYS A 150 -12.23 8.48 -19.95
CA LYS A 150 -11.83 9.30 -21.12
C LYS A 150 -11.58 8.41 -22.35
N LYS A 151 -10.92 7.26 -22.17
CA LYS A 151 -10.70 6.28 -23.24
C LYS A 151 -12.02 5.67 -23.73
N LEU A 152 -12.96 5.36 -22.84
CA LEU A 152 -14.30 4.86 -23.18
C LEU A 152 -15.13 5.90 -23.96
N LEU A 153 -15.11 7.17 -23.53
CA LEU A 153 -15.78 8.29 -24.20
C LEU A 153 -15.21 8.56 -25.59
N TRP A 154 -13.89 8.40 -25.77
CA TRP A 154 -13.25 8.49 -27.08
C TRP A 154 -13.68 7.35 -28.02
N ILE A 155 -13.75 6.12 -27.52
CA ILE A 155 -14.22 4.95 -28.28
C ILE A 155 -15.70 5.11 -28.68
N LEU A 156 -16.55 5.64 -27.78
CA LEU A 156 -17.95 5.93 -28.08
C LEU A 156 -18.11 7.07 -29.08
N SER A 157 -17.30 8.13 -29.00
CA SER A 157 -17.31 9.24 -29.98
C SER A 157 -16.83 8.81 -31.36
N MET A 158 -15.94 7.82 -31.46
CA MET A 158 -15.50 7.26 -32.75
C MET A 158 -16.53 6.33 -33.39
N LYS A 159 -17.49 5.77 -32.63
CA LYS A 159 -18.51 4.84 -33.15
C LYS A 159 -19.83 5.51 -33.59
N LEU A 160 -20.00 6.81 -33.37
CA LEU A 160 -21.24 7.56 -33.67
C LEU A 160 -21.19 8.35 -34.99
N LYS A 161 -20.32 7.97 -35.94
CA LYS A 161 -20.33 8.50 -37.30
C LYS A 161 -20.78 7.42 -38.29
N HIS A 162 -22.09 7.18 -38.37
CA HIS A 162 -22.74 6.60 -39.55
C HIS A 162 -24.11 7.25 -39.72
#